data_AF-A0A0Q5M0U0-F1
#
_entry.id   AF-A0A0Q5M0U0-F1
#
_cell.length_a   1.000
_cell.length_b   1.000
_cell.length_c   1.000
_cell.angle_alpha   90.00
_cell.angle_beta   90.00
_cell.angle_gamma   90.00
#
_symmetry.space_group_name_H-M   'P 1'
#
loop_
_entity.id
_entity.type
_entity.pdbx_description
1 polymer ?
#
loop_
_entity_poly.entity_id
_entity_poly.type
_entity_poly.pdbx_seq_one_letter_code
_entity_poly.pdbx_strand_id
1 'polypeptide(L)'
;MRLLGAIDLSTLLRSAPFIALIAIASVLSFRYHQLLLSQRASIEHTYQVLTTLESTLVHTIDAETGQRGYIITGDDRYLAPYHRALEQIDPLTRRLRALVSDSPAQQQRVDALEAAVGLKLTELRDTVQARRKQGLERARALVLRDEGRRTMDGVRAILADMRNAESVLLDQRNARAQATERWLLAITLISTALSILARLGLAAIARFQAMPAATPLSVPRTDAVPTATASPPLPCSPPTSPSGPSPQPSPRAS
;
A
#
# COMPACT_ATOMS: atom_id res chain seq x y z
N MET A 1 36.07 -14.82 30.63
CA MET A 1 34.78 -15.57 30.61
C MET A 1 33.87 -15.15 31.78
N ARG A 2 33.48 -13.86 31.88
CA ARG A 2 32.52 -13.34 32.89
C ARG A 2 31.67 -12.18 32.34
N LEU A 3 31.32 -12.23 31.05
CA LEU A 3 30.58 -11.14 30.38
C LEU A 3 29.11 -11.45 30.06
N LEU A 4 28.59 -12.64 30.40
CA LEU A 4 27.15 -12.95 30.33
C LEU A 4 26.51 -12.95 31.73
N GLY A 5 26.81 -11.92 32.51
CA GLY A 5 26.17 -11.69 33.81
C GLY A 5 24.71 -11.30 33.61
N ALA A 6 23.81 -12.17 34.08
CA ALA A 6 22.40 -11.96 34.40
C ALA A 6 21.68 -10.83 33.63
N ILE A 7 21.10 -11.20 32.48
CA ILE A 7 20.00 -10.40 31.94
C ILE A 7 18.85 -10.52 32.96
N ASP A 8 18.60 -9.47 33.74
CA ASP A 8 17.53 -9.46 34.73
C ASP A 8 16.17 -9.64 34.04
N LEU A 9 15.31 -10.51 34.57
CA LEU A 9 13.97 -10.78 34.03
C LEU A 9 13.13 -9.49 33.84
N SER A 10 13.39 -8.47 34.66
CA SER A 10 12.78 -7.13 34.57
C SER A 10 13.24 -6.34 33.32
N THR A 11 14.48 -6.51 32.88
CA THR A 11 14.99 -5.89 31.64
C THR A 11 14.42 -6.56 30.40
N LEU A 12 14.28 -7.90 30.42
CA LEU A 12 13.58 -8.66 29.38
C LEU A 12 12.12 -8.22 29.26
N LEU A 13 11.41 -8.11 30.38
CA LEU A 13 10.00 -7.70 30.39
C LEU A 13 9.80 -6.26 29.86
N ARG A 14 10.73 -5.34 30.14
CA ARG A 14 10.71 -3.96 29.62
C ARG A 14 10.99 -3.86 28.12
N SER A 15 11.79 -4.77 27.57
CA SER A 15 12.17 -4.77 26.15
C SER A 15 11.17 -5.52 25.24
N ALA A 16 10.35 -6.42 25.80
CA ALA A 16 9.36 -7.21 25.08
C ALA A 16 8.45 -6.42 24.11
N PRO A 17 7.81 -5.29 24.47
CA PRO A 17 6.94 -4.55 23.53
C PRO A 17 7.69 -3.92 22.35
N PHE A 18 9.00 -3.68 22.51
CA PHE A 18 9.84 -3.16 21.44
C PHE A 18 10.26 -4.26 20.47
N ILE A 19 10.63 -5.43 21.00
CA ILE A 19 10.93 -6.61 20.19
C ILE A 19 9.68 -7.04 19.40
N ALA A 20 8.51 -7.04 20.05
CA ALA A 20 7.23 -7.31 19.39
C ALA A 20 6.93 -6.29 18.27
N LEU A 21 7.16 -4.99 18.51
CA LEU A 21 7.00 -3.95 17.49
C LEU A 21 7.91 -4.20 16.27
N ILE A 22 9.19 -4.51 16.51
CA ILE A 22 10.15 -4.81 15.44
C ILE A 22 9.72 -6.06 14.67
N ALA A 23 9.33 -7.13 15.36
CA ALA A 23 8.87 -8.36 14.70
C ALA A 23 7.63 -8.12 13.84
N ILE A 24 6.64 -7.37 14.35
CA ILE A 24 5.45 -6.97 13.60
C ILE A 24 5.84 -6.13 12.38
N ALA A 25 6.69 -5.12 12.55
CA ALA A 25 7.15 -4.26 11.46
C ALA A 25 7.92 -5.06 10.39
N SER A 26 8.78 -6.01 10.77
CA SER A 26 9.49 -6.90 9.85
C SER A 26 8.54 -7.80 9.07
N VAL A 27 7.54 -8.41 9.71
CA VAL A 27 6.54 -9.23 9.03
C VAL A 27 5.71 -8.40 8.06
N LEU A 28 5.25 -7.20 8.48
CA LEU A 28 4.50 -6.30 7.61
C LEU A 28 5.33 -5.82 6.42
N SER A 29 6.60 -5.46 6.64
CA SER A 29 7.52 -5.05 5.59
C SER A 29 7.74 -6.17 4.56
N PHE A 30 7.94 -7.41 5.03
CA PHE A 30 8.06 -8.56 4.15
C PHE A 30 6.79 -8.78 3.32
N ARG A 31 5.60 -8.67 3.93
CA ARG A 31 4.32 -8.81 3.22
C ARG A 31 4.08 -7.69 2.22
N TYR A 32 4.44 -6.45 2.57
CA TYR A 32 4.38 -5.30 1.67
C TYR A 32 5.31 -5.48 0.47
N HIS A 33 6.53 -5.98 0.70
CA HIS A 33 7.48 -6.22 -0.37
C HIS A 33 7.01 -7.33 -1.32
N GLN A 34 6.44 -8.42 -0.80
CA GLN A 34 5.83 -9.48 -1.61
C GLN A 34 4.65 -8.96 -2.45
N LEU A 35 3.78 -8.14 -1.86
CA LEU A 35 2.68 -7.50 -2.57
C LEU A 35 3.19 -6.62 -3.72
N LEU A 36 4.21 -5.79 -3.48
CA LEU A 36 4.84 -4.96 -4.52
C LEU A 36 5.42 -5.80 -5.67
N LEU A 37 6.11 -6.90 -5.37
CA LEU A 37 6.68 -7.77 -6.40
C LEU A 37 5.59 -8.41 -7.28
N SER A 38 4.51 -8.90 -6.69
CA SER A 38 3.37 -9.47 -7.43
C SER A 38 2.63 -8.43 -8.30
N GLN A 39 2.54 -7.17 -7.82
CA GLN A 39 1.94 -6.08 -8.59
C GLN A 39 2.79 -5.73 -9.80
N ARG A 40 4.11 -5.62 -9.64
CA ARG A 40 5.02 -5.31 -10.75
C ARG A 40 4.92 -6.34 -11.88
N ALA A 41 4.93 -7.63 -11.55
CA ALA A 41 4.79 -8.70 -12.54
C ALA A 41 3.43 -8.63 -13.27
N SER A 42 2.34 -8.36 -12.53
CA SER A 42 1.00 -8.25 -13.12
C SER A 42 0.84 -7.02 -14.00
N ILE A 43 1.41 -5.88 -13.59
CA ILE A 43 1.40 -4.63 -14.35
C ILE A 43 2.20 -4.80 -15.65
N GLU A 44 3.41 -5.36 -15.55
CA GLU A 44 4.24 -5.67 -16.71
C GLU A 44 3.50 -6.58 -17.69
N HIS A 45 2.86 -7.63 -17.20
CA HIS A 45 2.05 -8.53 -18.03
C HIS A 45 0.91 -7.79 -18.75
N THR A 46 0.14 -6.98 -18.04
CA THR A 46 -0.92 -6.13 -18.62
C THR A 46 -0.35 -5.25 -19.75
N TYR A 47 0.80 -4.59 -19.53
CA TYR A 47 1.43 -3.77 -20.57
C TYR A 47 1.91 -4.58 -21.77
N GLN A 48 2.39 -5.80 -21.57
CA GLN A 48 2.75 -6.70 -22.68
C GLN A 48 1.53 -7.06 -23.53
N VAL A 49 0.38 -7.35 -22.91
CA VAL A 49 -0.89 -7.60 -23.61
C VAL A 49 -1.32 -6.36 -24.40
N LEU A 50 -1.39 -5.20 -23.75
CA LEU A 50 -1.80 -3.94 -24.38
C LEU A 50 -0.90 -3.54 -25.55
N THR A 51 0.41 -3.69 -25.39
CA THR A 51 1.39 -3.39 -26.45
C THR A 51 1.24 -4.36 -27.61
N THR A 52 0.99 -5.65 -27.35
CA THR A 52 0.78 -6.66 -28.40
C THR A 52 -0.51 -6.38 -29.18
N LEU A 53 -1.59 -5.98 -28.51
CA LEU A 53 -2.84 -5.53 -29.15
C LEU A 53 -2.60 -4.31 -30.05
N GLU A 54 -1.89 -3.30 -29.55
CA GLU A 54 -1.56 -2.09 -30.31
C GLU A 54 -0.67 -2.41 -31.53
N SER A 55 0.35 -3.24 -31.37
CA SER A 55 1.18 -3.67 -32.51
C SER A 55 0.36 -4.42 -33.57
N THR A 56 -0.59 -5.26 -33.14
CA THR A 56 -1.50 -5.95 -34.08
C THR A 56 -2.35 -4.95 -34.87
N LEU A 57 -2.87 -3.92 -34.19
CA LEU A 57 -3.62 -2.84 -34.84
C LEU A 57 -2.76 -2.08 -35.86
N VAL A 58 -1.58 -1.64 -35.44
CA VAL A 58 -0.65 -0.86 -36.27
C VAL A 58 -0.27 -1.64 -37.53
N HIS A 59 0.11 -2.91 -37.41
CA HIS A 59 0.44 -3.71 -38.58
C HIS A 59 -0.76 -3.96 -39.51
N THR A 60 -1.97 -4.11 -38.96
CA THR A 60 -3.17 -4.21 -39.80
C THR A 60 -3.43 -2.91 -40.56
N ILE A 61 -3.20 -1.74 -39.93
CA ILE A 61 -3.29 -0.43 -40.56
C ILE A 61 -2.19 -0.24 -41.63
N ASP A 62 -0.96 -0.64 -41.34
CA ASP A 62 0.15 -0.59 -42.30
C ASP A 62 -0.13 -1.43 -43.54
N ALA A 63 -0.74 -2.62 -43.35
CA ALA A 63 -1.17 -3.48 -44.44
C ALA A 63 -2.18 -2.78 -45.36
N GLU A 64 -3.21 -2.19 -44.76
CA GLU A 64 -4.23 -1.45 -45.50
C GLU A 64 -3.64 -0.19 -46.18
N THR A 65 -2.76 0.53 -45.49
CA THR A 65 -2.12 1.74 -46.02
C THR A 65 -1.23 1.42 -47.23
N GLY A 66 -0.41 0.37 -47.14
CA GLY A 66 0.43 -0.09 -48.25
C GLY A 66 -0.39 -0.55 -49.44
N GLN A 67 -1.44 -1.33 -49.18
CA GLN A 67 -2.37 -1.79 -50.20
C GLN A 67 -3.05 -0.62 -50.93
N ARG A 68 -3.54 0.40 -50.21
CA ARG A 68 -4.15 1.59 -50.81
C ARG A 68 -3.15 2.38 -51.65
N GLY A 69 -1.92 2.55 -51.15
CA GLY A 69 -0.83 3.19 -51.90
C GLY A 69 -0.55 2.47 -53.23
N TYR A 70 -0.52 1.15 -53.21
CA TYR A 70 -0.34 0.33 -54.42
C TYR A 70 -1.53 0.42 -55.38
N ILE A 71 -2.77 0.41 -54.89
CA ILE A 71 -3.94 0.58 -55.75
C ILE A 71 -3.87 1.91 -56.49
N ILE A 72 -3.58 3.00 -55.78
CA ILE A 72 -3.55 4.35 -56.34
C ILE A 72 -2.43 4.48 -57.38
N THR A 73 -1.21 4.06 -57.03
CA THR A 73 -0.02 4.35 -57.84
C THR A 73 0.31 3.26 -58.84
N GLY A 74 -0.02 2.01 -58.55
CA GLY A 74 0.45 0.84 -59.30
C GLY A 74 1.92 0.47 -59.04
N ASP A 75 2.61 1.17 -58.14
CA ASP A 75 4.03 0.97 -57.83
C ASP A 75 4.21 0.00 -56.66
N ASP A 76 4.87 -1.13 -56.92
CA ASP A 76 5.13 -2.21 -55.96
C ASP A 76 5.87 -1.75 -54.70
N ARG A 77 6.61 -0.63 -54.74
CA ARG A 77 7.29 -0.08 -53.55
C ARG A 77 6.31 0.26 -52.42
N TYR A 78 5.07 0.61 -52.73
CA TYR A 78 4.04 0.86 -51.72
C TYR A 78 3.57 -0.40 -51.00
N LEU A 79 3.87 -1.61 -51.51
CA LEU A 79 3.54 -2.87 -50.85
C LEU A 79 4.53 -3.26 -49.74
N ALA A 80 5.63 -2.53 -49.55
CA ALA A 80 6.59 -2.80 -48.49
C ALA A 80 5.97 -2.88 -47.07
N PRO A 81 5.12 -1.93 -46.61
CA PRO A 81 4.40 -2.07 -45.34
C PRO A 81 3.38 -3.22 -45.33
N TYR A 82 2.76 -3.54 -46.47
CA TYR A 82 1.85 -4.69 -46.60
C TYR A 82 2.56 -6.02 -46.36
N HIS A 83 3.71 -6.24 -46.99
CA HIS A 83 4.48 -7.47 -46.79
C HIS A 83 5.01 -7.59 -45.36
N ARG A 84 5.55 -6.51 -44.78
CA ARG A 84 5.97 -6.52 -43.37
C ARG A 84 4.83 -6.86 -42.41
N ALA A 85 3.64 -6.32 -42.64
CA ALA A 85 2.50 -6.63 -41.79
C ALA A 85 2.11 -8.12 -41.83
N LEU A 86 2.12 -8.75 -43.01
CA LEU A 86 1.86 -10.19 -43.16
C LEU A 86 2.84 -11.05 -42.36
N GLU A 87 4.10 -10.63 -42.25
CA GLU A 87 5.12 -11.35 -41.49
C GLU A 87 4.97 -11.16 -39.97
N GLN A 88 4.42 -10.04 -39.52
CA GLN A 88 4.35 -9.68 -38.10
C GLN A 88 3.03 -10.07 -37.42
N ILE A 89 1.92 -10.08 -38.14
CA ILE A 89 0.59 -10.32 -37.57
C ILE A 89 0.49 -11.72 -36.92
N ASP A 90 0.92 -12.78 -37.62
CA ASP A 90 0.83 -14.17 -37.10
C ASP A 90 1.69 -14.41 -35.83
N PRO A 91 2.94 -13.92 -35.75
CA PRO A 91 3.68 -13.93 -34.50
C PRO A 91 2.99 -13.16 -33.37
N LEU A 92 2.40 -12.00 -33.67
CA LEU A 92 1.73 -11.17 -32.66
C LEU A 92 0.47 -11.82 -32.10
N THR A 93 -0.39 -12.41 -32.95
CA THR A 93 -1.59 -13.13 -32.50
C THR A 93 -1.24 -14.35 -31.66
N ARG A 94 -0.21 -15.12 -32.04
CA ARG A 94 0.30 -16.24 -31.21
C ARG A 94 0.88 -15.77 -29.88
N ARG A 95 1.63 -14.66 -29.86
CA ARG A 95 2.14 -14.07 -28.63
C ARG A 95 0.99 -13.62 -27.73
N LEU A 96 -0.03 -12.98 -28.29
CA LEU A 96 -1.21 -12.56 -27.56
C LEU A 96 -1.94 -13.76 -26.95
N ARG A 97 -2.11 -14.85 -27.71
CA ARG A 97 -2.65 -16.12 -27.23
C ARG A 97 -1.87 -16.69 -26.05
N ALA A 98 -0.54 -16.64 -26.09
CA ALA A 98 0.29 -17.12 -24.99
C ALA A 98 0.17 -16.23 -23.74
N LEU A 99 0.14 -14.90 -23.92
CA LEU A 99 -0.01 -13.95 -22.83
C LEU A 99 -1.34 -14.16 -22.09
N VAL A 100 -2.44 -14.35 -22.82
CA VAL A 100 -3.78 -14.47 -22.21
C VAL A 100 -4.19 -15.93 -21.93
N SER A 101 -3.22 -16.83 -21.76
CA SER A 101 -3.45 -18.28 -21.61
C SER A 101 -4.19 -18.66 -20.31
N ASP A 102 -4.13 -17.80 -19.31
CA ASP A 102 -4.83 -17.94 -18.02
C ASP A 102 -6.30 -17.48 -18.05
N SER A 103 -6.75 -16.90 -19.17
CA SER A 103 -8.09 -16.30 -19.30
C SER A 103 -8.86 -16.92 -20.47
N PRO A 104 -9.76 -17.89 -20.22
CA PRO A 104 -10.60 -18.50 -21.25
C PRO A 104 -11.43 -17.47 -22.05
N ALA A 105 -11.90 -16.42 -21.38
CA ALA A 105 -12.64 -15.34 -22.03
C ALA A 105 -11.76 -14.52 -22.99
N GLN A 106 -10.49 -14.28 -22.64
CA GLN A 106 -9.55 -13.61 -23.56
C GLN A 106 -9.12 -14.54 -24.69
N GLN A 107 -8.96 -15.85 -24.46
CA GLN A 107 -8.68 -16.83 -25.53
C GLN A 107 -9.76 -16.79 -26.62
N GLN A 108 -11.04 -16.76 -26.23
CA GLN A 108 -12.15 -16.63 -27.19
C GLN A 108 -12.08 -15.34 -28.00
N ARG A 109 -11.63 -14.24 -27.39
CA ARG A 109 -11.43 -12.96 -28.10
C ARG A 109 -10.25 -13.01 -29.05
N VAL A 110 -9.19 -13.75 -28.70
CA VAL A 110 -8.07 -14.02 -29.62
C VAL A 110 -8.53 -14.84 -30.81
N ASP A 111 -9.36 -15.88 -30.61
CA ASP A 111 -9.93 -16.66 -31.72
C ASP A 111 -10.75 -15.76 -32.68
N ALA A 112 -11.59 -14.89 -32.11
CA ALA A 112 -12.36 -13.92 -32.88
C ALA A 112 -11.46 -12.90 -33.62
N LEU A 113 -10.39 -12.44 -32.96
CA LEU A 113 -9.42 -11.51 -33.54
C LEU A 113 -8.68 -12.16 -34.72
N GLU A 114 -8.20 -13.39 -34.56
CA GLU A 114 -7.52 -14.14 -35.63
C GLU A 114 -8.45 -14.32 -36.85
N ALA A 115 -9.71 -14.66 -36.62
CA ALA A 115 -10.70 -14.76 -37.70
C ALA A 115 -10.93 -13.41 -38.39
N ALA A 116 -11.13 -12.32 -37.62
CA ALA A 116 -11.37 -10.99 -38.18
C ALA A 116 -10.16 -10.45 -38.96
N VAL A 117 -8.95 -10.66 -38.44
CA VAL A 117 -7.70 -10.29 -39.11
C VAL A 117 -7.50 -11.14 -40.37
N GLY A 118 -7.79 -12.44 -40.33
CA GLY A 118 -7.73 -13.32 -41.51
C GLY A 118 -8.67 -12.86 -42.63
N LEU A 119 -9.89 -12.43 -42.29
CA LEU A 119 -10.83 -11.83 -43.24
C LEU A 119 -10.27 -10.52 -43.83
N LYS A 120 -9.69 -9.65 -42.98
CA LYS A 120 -9.08 -8.40 -43.43
C LYS A 120 -7.91 -8.65 -44.40
N LEU A 121 -7.00 -9.57 -44.06
CA LEU A 121 -5.86 -9.89 -44.91
C LEU A 121 -6.27 -10.52 -46.25
N THR A 122 -7.32 -11.33 -46.24
CA THR A 122 -7.94 -11.89 -47.46
C THR A 122 -8.48 -10.78 -48.35
N GLU A 123 -9.26 -9.83 -47.81
CA GLU A 123 -9.79 -8.67 -48.54
C GLU A 123 -8.66 -7.83 -49.18
N LEU A 124 -7.62 -7.53 -48.40
CA LEU A 124 -6.47 -6.77 -48.89
C LEU A 124 -5.76 -7.49 -50.04
N ARG A 125 -5.49 -8.79 -49.88
CA ARG A 125 -4.85 -9.63 -50.89
C ARG A 125 -5.65 -9.66 -52.18
N ASP A 126 -6.95 -9.89 -52.10
CA ASP A 126 -7.81 -10.03 -53.27
C ASP A 126 -7.87 -8.72 -54.07
N THR A 127 -7.85 -7.58 -53.38
CA THR A 127 -7.81 -6.26 -54.02
C THR A 127 -6.44 -5.95 -54.64
N VAL A 128 -5.33 -6.32 -54.01
CA VAL A 128 -3.98 -6.24 -54.61
C VAL A 128 -3.89 -7.10 -55.88
N GLN A 129 -4.42 -8.32 -55.83
CA GLN A 129 -4.44 -9.22 -56.99
C GLN A 129 -5.32 -8.69 -58.11
N ALA A 130 -6.48 -8.11 -57.79
CA ALA A 130 -7.34 -7.45 -58.78
C ALA A 130 -6.60 -6.30 -59.46
N ARG A 131 -5.87 -5.47 -58.71
CA ARG A 131 -5.04 -4.39 -59.27
C ARG A 131 -3.97 -4.93 -60.23
N ARG A 132 -3.26 -6.00 -59.84
CA ARG A 132 -2.22 -6.64 -60.65
C ARG A 132 -2.74 -7.27 -61.94
N LYS A 133 -3.85 -8.01 -61.87
CA LYS A 133 -4.34 -8.84 -62.97
C LYS A 133 -5.35 -8.14 -63.88
N GLN A 134 -6.15 -7.21 -63.33
CA GLN A 134 -7.33 -6.64 -63.97
C GLN A 134 -7.30 -5.11 -64.02
N GLY A 135 -6.26 -4.46 -63.47
CA GLY A 135 -6.08 -3.01 -63.54
C GLY A 135 -6.84 -2.22 -62.47
N LEU A 136 -6.80 -0.89 -62.60
CA LEU A 136 -7.31 0.05 -61.57
C LEU A 136 -8.81 -0.11 -61.34
N GLU A 137 -9.58 -0.14 -62.42
CA GLU A 137 -11.05 -0.11 -62.36
C GLU A 137 -11.60 -1.30 -61.59
N ARG A 138 -11.03 -2.50 -61.79
CA ARG A 138 -11.44 -3.67 -61.03
C ARG A 138 -11.13 -3.54 -59.54
N ALA A 139 -9.93 -3.09 -59.19
CA ALA A 139 -9.53 -2.90 -57.81
C ALA A 139 -10.41 -1.84 -57.13
N ARG A 140 -10.68 -0.72 -57.81
CA ARG A 140 -11.60 0.33 -57.37
C ARG A 140 -13.00 -0.22 -57.11
N ALA A 141 -13.53 -1.06 -58.00
CA ALA A 141 -14.83 -1.69 -57.83
C ALA A 141 -14.90 -2.66 -56.63
N LEU A 142 -13.77 -3.19 -56.13
CA LEU A 142 -13.72 -3.94 -54.87
C LEU A 142 -13.73 -3.00 -53.66
N VAL A 143 -12.87 -1.97 -53.68
CA VAL A 143 -12.78 -0.97 -52.59
C VAL A 143 -14.13 -0.30 -52.33
N LEU A 144 -14.87 0.03 -53.40
CA LEU A 144 -16.20 0.68 -53.31
C LEU A 144 -17.29 -0.21 -52.68
N ARG A 145 -17.03 -1.50 -52.41
CA ARG A 145 -17.99 -2.39 -51.72
C ARG A 145 -17.99 -2.20 -50.19
N ASP A 146 -17.16 -1.30 -49.67
CA ASP A 146 -16.97 -1.03 -48.23
C ASP A 146 -16.57 -2.26 -47.40
N GLU A 147 -16.12 -3.35 -48.05
CA GLU A 147 -15.71 -4.57 -47.37
C GLU A 147 -14.44 -4.35 -46.55
N GLY A 148 -13.49 -3.57 -47.10
CA GLY A 148 -12.29 -3.16 -46.37
C GLY A 148 -12.59 -2.34 -45.12
N ARG A 149 -13.63 -1.49 -45.13
CA ARG A 149 -14.09 -0.74 -43.95
C ARG A 149 -14.71 -1.69 -42.92
N ARG A 150 -15.68 -2.52 -43.35
CA ARG A 150 -16.39 -3.45 -42.47
C ARG A 150 -15.45 -4.43 -41.75
N THR A 151 -14.50 -4.99 -42.48
CA THR A 151 -13.50 -5.91 -41.91
C THR A 151 -12.57 -5.20 -40.93
N MET A 152 -12.10 -3.98 -41.25
CA MET A 152 -11.25 -3.21 -40.35
C MET A 152 -11.99 -2.76 -39.08
N ASP A 153 -13.26 -2.37 -39.18
CA ASP A 153 -14.08 -2.02 -38.03
C ASP A 153 -14.30 -3.22 -37.10
N GLY A 154 -14.48 -4.42 -37.66
CA GLY A 154 -14.51 -5.66 -36.89
C GLY A 154 -13.21 -5.92 -36.11
N VAL A 155 -12.06 -5.74 -36.75
CA VAL A 155 -10.74 -5.86 -36.07
C VAL A 155 -10.62 -4.82 -34.95
N ARG A 156 -10.97 -3.55 -35.21
CA ARG A 156 -10.91 -2.48 -34.21
C ARG A 156 -11.82 -2.75 -33.01
N ALA A 157 -13.03 -3.23 -33.25
CA ALA A 157 -13.99 -3.53 -32.19
C ALA A 157 -13.45 -4.60 -31.25
N ILE A 158 -12.92 -5.71 -31.79
CA ILE A 158 -12.39 -6.80 -30.98
C ILE A 158 -11.15 -6.35 -30.19
N LEU A 159 -10.23 -5.61 -30.82
CA LEU A 159 -9.06 -5.07 -30.14
C LEU A 159 -9.44 -4.09 -29.02
N ALA A 160 -10.45 -3.23 -29.25
CA ALA A 160 -10.97 -2.32 -28.23
C ALA A 160 -11.62 -3.09 -27.08
N ASP A 161 -12.39 -4.13 -27.35
CA ASP A 161 -13.00 -4.97 -26.32
C ASP A 161 -11.94 -5.66 -25.47
N MET A 162 -10.91 -6.25 -26.09
CA MET A 162 -9.78 -6.86 -25.38
C MET A 162 -9.03 -5.85 -24.51
N ARG A 163 -8.75 -4.66 -25.04
CA ARG A 163 -8.11 -3.55 -24.30
C ARG A 163 -8.94 -3.12 -23.10
N ASN A 164 -10.26 -2.99 -23.27
CA ASN A 164 -11.16 -2.60 -22.19
C ASN A 164 -11.19 -3.65 -21.07
N ALA A 165 -11.24 -4.94 -21.42
CA ALA A 165 -11.19 -6.00 -20.42
C ALA A 165 -9.87 -5.98 -19.62
N GLU A 166 -8.74 -5.74 -20.29
CA GLU A 166 -7.45 -5.66 -19.62
C GLU A 166 -7.35 -4.42 -18.71
N SER A 167 -7.87 -3.27 -19.16
CA SER A 167 -7.93 -2.04 -18.35
C SER A 167 -8.78 -2.23 -17.10
N VAL A 168 -9.97 -2.84 -17.23
CA VAL A 168 -10.85 -3.13 -16.09
C VAL A 168 -10.16 -4.06 -15.08
N LEU A 169 -9.45 -5.08 -15.57
CA LEU A 169 -8.71 -6.00 -14.71
C LEU A 169 -7.56 -5.30 -13.97
N LEU A 170 -6.85 -4.40 -14.66
CA LEU A 170 -5.79 -3.57 -14.06
C LEU A 170 -6.35 -2.66 -12.96
N ASP A 171 -7.47 -2.00 -13.20
CA ASP A 171 -8.11 -1.11 -12.22
C ASP A 171 -8.57 -1.87 -10.98
N GLN A 172 -9.15 -3.07 -11.15
CA GLN A 172 -9.51 -3.94 -10.04
C GLN A 172 -8.29 -4.39 -9.22
N ARG A 173 -7.19 -4.73 -9.90
CA ARG A 173 -5.92 -5.10 -9.24
C ARG A 173 -5.36 -3.92 -8.44
N ASN A 174 -5.38 -2.71 -9.02
CA ASN A 174 -4.93 -1.48 -8.36
C ASN A 174 -5.82 -1.12 -7.15
N ALA A 175 -7.13 -1.27 -7.24
CA ALA A 175 -8.03 -1.01 -6.12
C ALA A 175 -7.78 -1.98 -4.94
N ARG A 176 -7.57 -3.28 -5.22
CA ARG A 176 -7.22 -4.29 -4.21
C ARG A 176 -5.86 -4.03 -3.57
N ALA A 177 -4.88 -3.60 -4.37
CA ALA A 177 -3.57 -3.17 -3.91
C ALA A 177 -3.66 -2.02 -2.90
N GLN A 178 -4.37 -0.94 -3.26
CA GLN A 178 -4.55 0.24 -2.40
C GLN A 178 -5.33 -0.07 -1.12
N ALA A 179 -6.31 -0.98 -1.17
CA ALA A 179 -7.02 -1.42 0.03
C ALA A 179 -6.09 -2.16 0.98
N THR A 180 -5.22 -3.04 0.45
CA THR A 180 -4.25 -3.80 1.23
C THR A 180 -3.19 -2.89 1.85
N GLU A 181 -2.70 -1.91 1.10
CA GLU A 181 -1.75 -0.90 1.61
C GLU A 181 -2.35 -0.07 2.76
N ARG A 182 -3.60 0.41 2.61
CA ARG A 182 -4.31 1.12 3.68
C ARG A 182 -4.46 0.29 4.96
N TRP A 183 -4.79 -1.00 4.82
CA TRP A 183 -4.86 -1.91 5.97
C TRP A 183 -3.50 -2.12 6.65
N LEU A 184 -2.42 -2.30 5.88
CA LEU A 184 -1.07 -2.44 6.43
C LEU A 184 -0.62 -1.17 7.17
N LEU A 185 -0.92 0.02 6.63
CA LEU A 185 -0.65 1.29 7.30
C LEU A 185 -1.43 1.43 8.62
N ALA A 186 -2.72 1.08 8.63
CA ALA A 186 -3.54 1.11 9.83
C ALA A 186 -2.98 0.18 10.93
N ILE A 187 -2.61 -1.06 10.58
CA ILE A 187 -1.99 -2.00 11.53
C ILE A 187 -0.66 -1.47 12.06
N THR A 188 0.14 -0.83 11.20
CA THR A 188 1.42 -0.22 11.59
C THR A 188 1.20 0.93 12.59
N LEU A 189 0.24 1.82 12.34
CA LEU A 189 -0.09 2.93 13.24
C LEU A 189 -0.63 2.41 14.58
N ILE A 190 -1.54 1.43 14.57
CA ILE A 190 -2.13 0.84 15.78
C ILE A 190 -1.06 0.14 16.61
N SER A 191 -0.21 -0.68 16.00
CA SER A 191 0.88 -1.38 16.71
C SER A 191 1.90 -0.41 17.29
N THR A 192 2.27 0.65 16.56
CA THR A 192 3.16 1.70 17.05
C THR A 192 2.54 2.44 18.24
N ALA A 193 1.27 2.84 18.15
CA ALA A 193 0.55 3.49 19.24
C ALA A 193 0.47 2.59 20.49
N LEU A 194 0.14 1.31 20.31
CA LEU A 194 0.04 0.34 21.40
C LEU A 194 1.39 0.11 22.09
N SER A 195 2.49 0.03 21.34
CA SER A 195 3.84 -0.10 21.91
C SER A 195 4.28 1.14 22.68
N ILE A 196 3.88 2.35 22.25
CA ILE A 196 4.14 3.60 23.00
C ILE A 196 3.33 3.59 24.31
N LEU A 197 2.03 3.27 24.25
CA LEU A 197 1.17 3.21 25.43
C LEU A 197 1.65 2.17 26.45
N ALA A 198 2.04 0.98 26.00
CA ALA A 198 2.59 -0.06 26.87
C ALA A 198 3.86 0.41 27.62
N ARG A 199 4.75 1.14 26.93
CA ARG A 199 5.96 1.71 27.54
C ARG A 199 5.64 2.81 28.54
N LEU A 200 4.73 3.72 28.22
CA LEU A 200 4.30 4.78 29.13
C LEU A 200 3.64 4.18 30.39
N GLY A 201 2.81 3.15 30.23
CA GLY A 201 2.20 2.41 31.33
C GLY A 201 3.25 1.76 32.25
N LEU A 202 4.21 1.01 31.68
CA LEU A 202 5.30 0.42 32.47
C LEU A 202 6.14 1.47 33.21
N ALA A 203 6.42 2.62 32.56
CA ALA A 203 7.17 3.72 33.16
C ALA A 203 6.40 4.39 34.32
N ALA A 204 5.08 4.56 34.19
CA ALA A 204 4.24 5.11 35.24
C ALA A 204 4.17 4.18 36.46
N ILE A 205 4.02 2.87 36.25
CA ILE A 205 4.02 1.87 37.33
C ILE A 205 5.37 1.86 38.05
N ALA A 206 6.48 1.89 37.31
CA ALA A 206 7.82 1.94 37.91
C ALA A 206 8.05 3.22 38.73
N ARG A 207 7.54 4.38 38.29
CA ARG A 207 7.59 5.63 39.05
C ARG A 207 6.74 5.58 40.32
N PHE A 208 5.56 4.98 40.26
CA PHE A 208 4.68 4.82 41.41
C PHE A 208 5.32 3.94 42.50
N GLN A 209 5.99 2.85 42.11
CA GLN A 209 6.72 1.98 43.05
C GLN A 209 7.97 2.64 43.66
N ALA A 210 8.56 3.61 42.96
CA ALA A 210 9.77 4.31 43.40
C ALA A 210 9.49 5.55 44.27
N MET A 211 8.22 5.94 44.48
CA MET A 211 7.88 7.02 45.43
C MET A 211 8.12 6.52 46.86
N PRO A 212 9.09 7.07 47.61
CA PRO A 212 9.32 6.66 48.99
C PRO A 212 8.08 6.96 49.84
N ALA A 213 7.70 6.04 50.71
CA ALA A 213 6.65 6.28 51.71
C ALA A 213 7.00 7.55 52.49
N ALA A 214 6.04 8.46 52.62
CA ALA A 214 6.21 9.77 53.25
C ALA A 214 7.09 9.64 54.50
N THR A 215 8.24 10.32 54.50
CA THR A 215 9.16 10.36 55.63
C THR A 215 8.34 10.72 56.87
N PRO A 216 8.22 9.85 57.89
CA PRO A 216 7.40 10.15 59.05
C PRO A 216 7.90 11.47 59.64
N LEU A 217 7.00 12.43 59.79
CA LEU A 217 7.29 13.74 60.38
C LEU A 217 8.00 13.50 61.72
N SER A 218 9.30 13.76 61.76
CA SER A 218 10.05 13.74 63.00
C SER A 218 9.53 14.89 63.86
N VAL A 219 8.67 14.58 64.82
CA VAL A 219 8.22 15.54 65.85
C VAL A 219 9.48 16.05 66.55
N PRO A 220 9.76 17.37 66.55
CA PRO A 220 10.92 17.90 67.24
C PRO A 220 10.80 17.61 68.73
N ARG A 221 11.78 16.88 69.27
CA ARG A 221 11.90 16.55 70.69
C ARG A 221 12.31 17.81 71.44
N THR A 222 11.41 18.39 72.22
CA THR A 222 11.69 19.53 73.10
C THR A 222 12.46 19.04 74.34
N ASP A 223 13.76 18.81 74.18
CA ASP A 223 14.64 18.47 75.31
C ASP A 223 15.51 19.69 75.66
N ALA A 224 15.13 20.43 76.71
CA ALA A 224 16.03 21.02 77.73
C ALA A 224 15.30 22.09 78.58
N VAL A 225 14.87 21.69 79.78
CA VAL A 225 14.74 22.60 80.93
C VAL A 225 15.85 22.21 81.91
N PRO A 226 16.72 23.12 82.38
CA PRO A 226 17.77 22.77 83.34
C PRO A 226 17.18 22.57 84.75
N THR A 227 17.38 21.38 85.30
CA THR A 227 16.93 20.97 86.64
C THR A 227 17.87 21.53 87.72
N ALA A 228 17.30 22.28 88.66
CA ALA A 228 17.96 22.78 89.85
C ALA A 228 18.18 21.67 90.90
N THR A 229 19.35 21.68 91.55
CA THR A 229 19.77 20.74 92.59
C THR A 229 19.29 21.16 93.98
N ALA A 230 18.97 20.16 94.80
CA ALA A 230 18.19 20.19 96.04
C ALA A 230 18.79 20.91 97.27
N SER A 231 17.90 21.44 98.13
CA SER A 231 18.14 21.93 99.51
C SER A 231 18.04 20.82 100.58
N PRO A 232 18.60 21.02 101.79
CA PRO A 232 17.77 21.16 103.02
C PRO A 232 18.45 22.02 104.14
N PRO A 233 17.91 22.15 105.38
CA PRO A 233 16.56 22.45 105.87
C PRO A 233 16.48 23.75 106.73
N LEU A 234 15.25 24.16 107.13
CA LEU A 234 14.89 25.37 107.93
C LEU A 234 15.25 25.27 109.44
N PRO A 235 15.34 26.41 110.18
CA PRO A 235 14.21 26.77 111.07
C PRO A 235 13.96 28.29 111.37
N CYS A 236 12.75 28.53 111.89
CA CYS A 236 12.23 29.64 112.75
C CYS A 236 11.71 30.99 112.15
N SER A 237 10.44 31.25 112.51
CA SER A 237 9.45 32.34 112.28
C SER A 237 9.73 33.65 113.08
N PRO A 238 8.84 34.68 113.22
CA PRO A 238 7.50 35.02 112.65
C PRO A 238 7.35 36.56 112.30
N PRO A 239 6.21 37.27 112.46
CA PRO A 239 4.88 37.26 111.80
C PRO A 239 4.57 38.60 111.05
N THR A 240 3.57 38.76 110.18
CA THR A 240 2.19 39.26 110.44
C THR A 240 1.53 39.63 109.10
N SER A 241 0.35 39.08 108.75
CA SER A 241 -1.00 39.72 108.79
C SER A 241 -1.55 40.19 107.42
N PRO A 242 -2.89 40.29 107.26
CA PRO A 242 -3.61 39.83 106.06
C PRO A 242 -4.42 40.92 105.34
N SER A 243 -4.87 40.64 104.12
CA SER A 243 -6.04 41.23 103.42
C SER A 243 -5.97 40.79 101.94
N GLY A 244 -7.01 40.41 101.21
CA GLY A 244 -8.45 40.30 101.33
C GLY A 244 -8.96 39.69 100.00
N PRO A 245 -10.24 39.28 99.88
CA PRO A 245 -10.63 38.24 98.92
C PRO A 245 -11.37 38.76 97.66
N SER A 246 -11.36 37.90 96.62
CA SER A 246 -12.47 37.63 95.66
C SER A 246 -12.86 38.69 94.62
N PRO A 247 -13.71 38.38 93.60
CA PRO A 247 -13.89 37.14 92.82
C PRO A 247 -14.16 37.35 91.30
N GLN A 248 -13.89 36.32 90.47
CA GLN A 248 -14.71 35.81 89.32
C GLN A 248 -15.27 36.82 88.24
N PRO A 249 -16.10 36.41 87.24
CA PRO A 249 -15.83 35.48 86.13
C PRO A 249 -16.37 35.95 84.74
N SER A 250 -16.12 35.14 83.69
CA SER A 250 -17.02 34.88 82.54
C SER A 250 -16.90 35.77 81.26
N PRO A 251 -17.59 35.44 80.13
CA PRO A 251 -16.98 34.77 78.97
C PRO A 251 -17.52 35.31 77.60
N ARG A 252 -17.32 34.53 76.51
CA ARG A 252 -18.07 34.54 75.22
C ARG A 252 -17.89 35.80 74.35
N ALA A 253 -18.13 35.81 73.04
CA ALA A 253 -18.33 34.81 71.99
C ALA A 253 -18.46 35.61 70.68
N SER A 254 -18.32 34.89 69.56
CA SER A 254 -18.74 35.25 68.20
C SER A 254 -17.72 36.00 67.35
#